data_AF-A0A4R0U0M9-F1
#
_entry.id   AF-A0A4R0U0M9-F1
#
_cell.length_a   1.000
_cell.length_b   1.000
_cell.length_c   1.000
_cell.angle_alpha   90.00
_cell.angle_beta   90.00
_cell.angle_gamma   90.00
#
_symmetry.space_group_name_H-M   'P 1'
#
loop_
_entity.id
_entity.type
_entity.pdbx_description
1 polymer ?
#
loop_
_entity_poly.entity_id
_entity_poly.type
_entity_poly.pdbx_seq_one_letter_code
_entity_poly.pdbx_strand_id
1 'polypeptide(L)'
;MPQSMQVVRGLLAANPDYWPAKTNADGTTSSAYLRATVYEDRPRVRQKDGSYTDNPLGPVKTTVKFWGQAAELLHGMDFRQGDAVVATGRMGDPDAFISQKDGKAYARPVVIGDSMQIDSIVSQRIQLARERKRQDKEQAGAVADAGRTDPWTDQVDASRGEYVGDGVPRTFNGEPFEPLSGYPTPGAAPAPADPAAPDFLSAPSDFTTGNAR
;
A
#
# COMPACT_ATOMS: atom_id res chain seq x y z
N MET A 1 35.04 24.89 -18.18
CA MET A 1 35.02 23.41 -18.17
C MET A 1 33.68 22.95 -18.71
N PRO A 2 33.60 21.97 -19.61
CA PRO A 2 32.32 21.43 -20.08
C PRO A 2 31.56 20.82 -18.90
N GLN A 3 30.27 21.13 -18.78
CA GLN A 3 29.43 20.55 -17.72
C GLN A 3 29.15 19.08 -18.03
N SER A 4 29.30 18.21 -17.04
CA SER A 4 29.06 16.78 -17.18
C SER A 4 27.58 16.49 -17.42
N MET A 5 27.29 15.84 -18.54
CA MET A 5 25.97 15.25 -18.78
C MET A 5 25.77 14.04 -17.87
N GLN A 6 24.57 13.93 -17.33
CA GLN A 6 24.09 12.85 -16.47
C GLN A 6 22.85 12.20 -17.08
N VAL A 7 22.74 10.90 -16.86
CA VAL A 7 21.55 10.12 -17.19
C VAL A 7 21.06 9.50 -15.90
N VAL A 8 19.79 9.73 -15.58
CA VAL A 8 19.10 9.20 -14.40
C VAL A 8 18.05 8.23 -14.91
N ARG A 9 18.12 6.98 -14.46
CA ARG A 9 17.17 5.93 -14.87
C ARG A 9 16.62 5.24 -13.64
N GLY A 10 15.30 5.14 -13.54
CA GLY A 10 14.67 4.56 -12.36
C GLY A 10 13.16 4.74 -12.32
N LEU A 11 12.59 4.56 -11.14
CA LEU A 11 11.16 4.73 -10.90
C LEU A 11 10.86 6.07 -10.25
N LEU A 12 9.78 6.74 -10.65
CA LEU A 12 9.32 7.94 -9.97
C LEU A 12 8.92 7.63 -8.53
N ALA A 13 9.55 8.30 -7.58
CA ALA A 13 9.34 8.11 -6.15
C ALA A 13 7.98 8.65 -5.67
N ALA A 14 7.49 9.69 -6.33
CA ALA A 14 6.23 10.37 -6.11
C ALA A 14 5.78 11.02 -7.42
N ASN A 15 4.54 11.50 -7.48
CA ASN A 15 4.08 12.34 -8.59
C ASN A 15 4.99 13.59 -8.68
N PRO A 16 5.40 14.02 -9.89
CA PRO A 16 6.20 15.23 -10.02
C PRO A 16 5.44 16.47 -9.52
N ASP A 17 6.17 17.33 -8.81
CA ASP A 17 5.64 18.63 -8.40
C ASP A 17 5.77 19.61 -9.56
N TYR A 18 4.68 20.30 -9.92
CA TYR A 18 4.66 21.31 -10.99
C TYR A 18 4.24 22.68 -10.47
N TRP A 19 4.96 23.71 -10.91
CA TRP A 19 4.63 25.10 -10.68
C TRP A 19 4.53 25.81 -12.03
N PRO A 20 3.37 26.39 -12.37
CA PRO A 20 3.21 27.09 -13.64
C PRO A 20 4.01 28.39 -13.68
N ALA A 21 4.27 28.87 -14.89
CA ALA A 21 4.81 30.21 -15.06
C ALA A 21 3.85 31.24 -14.45
N LYS A 22 4.41 32.24 -13.76
CA LYS A 22 3.61 33.29 -13.11
C LYS A 22 4.27 34.64 -13.22
N THR A 23 3.47 35.68 -13.37
CA THR A 23 3.92 37.07 -13.20
C THR A 23 3.82 37.43 -11.72
N ASN A 24 4.95 37.83 -11.14
CA ASN A 24 5.06 38.24 -9.74
C ASN A 24 4.62 39.70 -9.57
N ALA A 25 4.37 40.10 -8.31
CA ALA A 25 3.92 41.45 -7.98
C ALA A 25 4.93 42.56 -8.34
N ASP A 26 6.21 42.21 -8.50
CA ASP A 26 7.30 43.10 -8.94
C ASP A 26 7.40 43.22 -10.47
N GLY A 27 6.46 42.61 -11.22
CA GLY A 27 6.44 42.60 -12.68
C GLY A 27 7.38 41.57 -13.31
N THR A 28 8.16 40.82 -12.53
CA THR A 28 9.00 39.74 -13.06
C THR A 28 8.16 38.52 -13.43
N THR A 29 8.59 37.75 -14.44
CA THR A 29 7.94 36.48 -14.79
C THR A 29 8.81 35.32 -14.31
N SER A 30 8.26 34.48 -13.43
CA SER A 30 8.84 33.19 -13.10
C SER A 30 8.50 32.19 -14.20
N SER A 31 9.50 31.50 -14.72
CA SER A 31 9.31 30.37 -15.65
C SER A 31 8.62 29.20 -14.95
N ALA A 32 7.91 28.38 -15.73
CA ALA A 32 7.39 27.11 -15.25
C ALA A 32 8.52 26.24 -14.67
N TYR A 33 8.20 25.43 -13.68
CA TYR A 33 9.16 24.59 -12.98
C TYR A 33 8.52 23.23 -12.66
N LEU A 34 9.25 22.15 -12.92
CA LEU A 34 8.83 20.79 -12.58
C LEU A 34 9.95 20.08 -11.84
N ARG A 35 9.60 19.43 -10.73
CA ARG A 35 10.52 18.65 -9.90
C ARG A 35 10.06 17.20 -9.81
N ALA A 36 10.90 16.29 -10.28
CA ALA A 36 10.70 14.85 -10.14
C ALA A 36 11.73 14.27 -9.17
N THR A 37 11.34 13.27 -8.39
CA THR A 37 12.29 12.45 -7.62
C THR A 37 12.32 11.05 -8.22
N VAL A 38 13.49 10.57 -8.61
CA VAL A 38 13.71 9.25 -9.20
C VAL A 38 14.45 8.36 -8.19
N TYR A 39 13.95 7.15 -8.02
CA TYR A 39 14.68 6.06 -7.37
C TYR A 39 15.49 5.32 -8.42
N GLU A 40 16.79 5.60 -8.43
CA GLU A 40 17.75 4.87 -9.25
C GLU A 40 18.11 3.56 -8.55
N ASP A 41 17.92 2.46 -9.26
CA ASP A 41 18.37 1.17 -8.78
C ASP A 41 19.90 1.15 -8.78
N ARG A 42 20.48 0.81 -7.63
CA ARG A 42 21.91 0.54 -7.57
C ARG A 42 22.19 -0.82 -8.21
N PRO A 43 23.29 -0.96 -8.95
CA PRO A 43 23.73 -2.26 -9.42
C PRO A 43 23.81 -3.27 -8.28
N ARG A 44 23.31 -4.47 -8.54
CA ARG A 44 23.41 -5.60 -7.61
C ARG A 44 24.87 -5.89 -7.31
N VAL A 45 25.17 -6.21 -6.06
CA VAL A 45 26.54 -6.46 -5.60
C VAL A 45 26.85 -7.93 -5.81
N ARG A 46 27.96 -8.21 -6.48
CA ARG A 46 28.48 -9.57 -6.63
C ARG A 46 29.17 -9.99 -5.33
N GLN A 47 28.74 -11.10 -4.78
CA GLN A 47 29.28 -11.70 -3.57
C GLN A 47 30.55 -12.53 -3.88
N LYS A 48 31.30 -12.89 -2.84
CA LYS A 48 32.51 -13.71 -2.95
C LYS A 48 32.25 -15.10 -3.54
N ASP A 49 31.05 -15.65 -3.30
CA ASP A 49 30.58 -16.92 -3.85
C ASP A 49 30.09 -16.81 -5.31
N GLY A 50 30.15 -15.62 -5.90
CA GLY A 50 29.72 -15.35 -7.27
C GLY A 50 28.22 -15.05 -7.42
N SER A 51 27.42 -15.17 -6.35
CA SER A 51 26.01 -14.78 -6.36
C SER A 51 25.84 -13.26 -6.45
N TYR A 52 24.66 -12.81 -6.88
CA TYR A 52 24.29 -11.39 -6.87
C TYR A 52 23.23 -11.16 -5.81
N THR A 53 23.47 -10.17 -4.96
CA THR A 53 22.48 -9.68 -3.99
C THR A 53 22.16 -8.22 -4.27
N ASP A 54 21.03 -7.77 -3.76
CA ASP A 54 20.68 -6.36 -3.86
C ASP A 54 21.67 -5.52 -3.04
N ASN A 55 21.86 -4.28 -3.49
CA ASN A 55 22.80 -3.40 -2.82
C ASN A 55 22.22 -2.99 -1.45
N PRO A 56 22.92 -3.25 -0.33
CA PRO A 56 22.39 -2.96 1.00
C PRO A 56 22.19 -1.46 1.26
N LEU A 57 22.81 -0.59 0.46
CA LEU A 57 22.62 0.86 0.53
C LEU A 57 21.28 1.31 -0.07
N GLY A 58 20.53 0.39 -0.69
CA GLY A 58 19.25 0.68 -1.31
C GLY A 58 19.35 1.59 -2.54
N PRO A 59 18.20 2.00 -3.10
CA PRO A 59 18.16 2.87 -4.27
C PRO A 59 18.70 4.27 -3.96
N VAL A 60 19.30 4.91 -4.96
CA VAL A 60 19.71 6.32 -4.87
C VAL A 60 18.48 7.18 -5.16
N LYS A 61 18.22 8.19 -4.31
CA LYS A 61 17.17 9.18 -4.56
C LYS A 61 17.80 10.37 -5.27
N THR A 62 17.39 10.64 -6.50
CA THR A 62 17.90 11.77 -7.30
C THR A 62 16.76 12.71 -7.64
N THR A 63 16.95 14.01 -7.44
CA THR A 63 15.98 15.02 -7.87
C THR A 63 16.33 15.47 -9.27
N VAL A 64 15.37 15.42 -10.19
CA VAL A 64 15.51 16.01 -11.52
C VAL A 64 14.62 17.24 -11.60
N LYS A 65 15.20 18.36 -12.03
CA LYS A 65 14.57 19.67 -12.06
C LYS A 65 14.49 20.17 -13.50
N PHE A 66 13.33 20.63 -13.94
CA PHE A 66 13.07 21.14 -15.29
C PHE A 66 12.51 22.56 -15.21
N TRP A 67 12.80 23.38 -16.22
CA TRP A 67 12.33 24.77 -16.29
C TRP A 67 11.71 25.10 -17.65
N GLY A 68 10.84 26.11 -17.67
CA GLY A 68 10.23 26.66 -18.88
C GLY A 68 9.47 25.61 -19.68
N GLN A 69 9.68 25.62 -21.00
CA GLN A 69 8.97 24.74 -21.93
C GLN A 69 9.14 23.25 -21.59
N ALA A 70 10.31 22.81 -21.10
CA ALA A 70 10.52 21.42 -20.72
C ALA A 70 9.60 21.03 -19.54
N ALA A 71 9.42 21.91 -18.55
CA ALA A 71 8.52 21.67 -17.44
C ALA A 71 7.06 21.59 -17.89
N GLU A 72 6.64 22.47 -18.80
CA GLU A 72 5.28 22.49 -19.35
C GLU A 72 4.96 21.23 -20.16
N LEU A 73 5.88 20.81 -21.04
CA LEU A 73 5.73 19.60 -21.83
C LEU A 73 5.64 18.36 -20.94
N LEU A 74 6.55 18.24 -19.96
CA LEU A 74 6.57 17.08 -19.05
C LEU A 74 5.34 17.03 -18.13
N HIS A 75 4.79 18.19 -17.74
CA HIS A 75 3.54 18.23 -17.00
C HIS A 75 2.38 17.66 -17.84
N GLY A 76 2.30 17.99 -19.12
CA GLY A 76 1.29 17.48 -20.05
C GLY A 76 1.39 15.97 -20.34
N MET A 77 2.55 15.34 -20.06
CA MET A 77 2.73 13.90 -20.21
C MET A 77 2.11 13.06 -19.07
N ASP A 78 1.62 13.70 -18.00
CA ASP A 78 0.95 13.06 -16.85
C ASP A 78 1.74 11.90 -16.20
N PHE A 79 3.04 12.09 -15.98
CA PHE A 79 3.87 11.14 -15.24
C PHE A 79 3.33 10.90 -13.82
N ARG A 80 3.32 9.63 -13.40
CA ARG A 80 2.84 9.19 -12.08
C ARG A 80 3.91 8.49 -11.28
N GLN A 81 3.70 8.48 -9.96
CA GLN A 81 4.49 7.67 -9.04
C GLN A 81 4.56 6.22 -9.51
N GLY A 82 5.77 5.66 -9.52
CA GLY A 82 6.04 4.29 -9.93
C GLY A 82 6.26 4.12 -11.43
N ASP A 83 6.10 5.16 -12.25
CA ASP A 83 6.46 5.11 -13.66
C ASP A 83 7.97 4.95 -13.80
N ALA A 84 8.36 4.06 -14.73
CA ALA A 84 9.75 3.89 -15.11
C ALA A 84 10.15 5.01 -16.07
N VAL A 85 11.21 5.74 -15.74
CA VAL A 85 11.65 6.91 -16.48
C VAL A 85 13.14 6.90 -16.76
N VAL A 86 13.52 7.54 -17.85
CA VAL A 86 14.89 7.95 -18.16
C VAL A 86 14.89 9.47 -18.30
N ALA A 87 15.74 10.15 -17.54
CA ALA A 87 15.97 11.57 -17.64
C ALA A 87 17.43 11.86 -18.00
N THR A 88 17.65 12.88 -18.82
CA THR A 88 18.97 13.37 -19.20
C THR A 88 19.12 14.81 -18.74
N GLY A 89 20.32 15.20 -18.36
CA GLY A 89 20.56 16.58 -17.95
C GLY A 89 22.00 16.83 -17.56
N ARG A 90 22.22 17.89 -16.81
CA ARG A 90 23.53 18.25 -16.24
C ARG A 90 23.48 18.14 -14.73
N MET A 91 24.63 17.85 -14.11
CA MET A 91 24.71 17.88 -12.65
C MET A 91 24.39 19.29 -12.13
N GLY A 92 23.44 19.36 -11.20
CA GLY A 92 23.11 20.58 -10.46
C GLY A 92 23.69 20.56 -9.05
N ASP A 93 23.50 21.66 -8.33
CA ASP A 93 23.89 21.72 -6.93
C ASP A 93 23.03 20.75 -6.10
N PRO A 94 23.64 19.93 -5.24
CA PRO A 94 22.91 18.95 -4.45
C PRO A 94 21.96 19.63 -3.46
N ASP A 95 20.76 19.08 -3.32
CA ASP A 95 19.76 19.57 -2.38
C ASP A 95 20.11 19.05 -0.98
N ALA A 96 20.50 19.96 -0.08
CA ALA A 96 20.71 19.65 1.33
C ALA A 96 19.39 19.76 2.11
N PHE A 97 19.13 18.81 3.01
CA PHE A 97 17.94 18.78 3.85
C PHE A 97 18.23 18.16 5.21
N ILE A 98 17.44 18.52 6.22
CA ILE A 98 17.46 17.85 7.51
C ILE A 98 16.43 16.71 7.47
N SER A 99 16.89 15.49 7.71
CA SER A 99 16.01 14.32 7.79
C SER A 99 15.14 14.41 9.04
N GLN A 100 13.82 14.33 8.86
CA GLN A 100 12.87 14.29 9.98
C GLN A 100 12.98 13.02 10.81
N LYS A 101 13.56 11.95 10.26
CA LYS A 101 13.66 10.65 10.93
C LYS A 101 14.69 10.66 12.07
N ASP A 102 15.79 11.37 11.87
CA ASP A 102 16.96 11.31 12.76
C ASP A 102 17.62 12.67 13.02
N GLY A 103 17.06 13.76 12.47
CA GLY A 103 17.50 15.14 12.71
C GLY A 103 18.84 15.51 12.05
N LYS A 104 19.41 14.64 11.22
CA LYS A 104 20.73 14.87 10.60
C LYS A 104 20.63 15.54 9.24
N ALA A 105 21.69 16.25 8.88
CA ALA A 105 21.83 16.82 7.55
C ALA A 105 22.19 15.75 6.52
N TYR A 106 21.44 15.73 5.43
CA TYR A 106 21.66 14.89 4.26
C TYR A 106 21.72 15.74 3.01
N ALA A 107 22.33 15.19 1.97
CA ALA A 107 22.33 15.78 0.64
C ALA A 107 21.79 14.77 -0.37
N ARG A 108 21.11 15.29 -1.38
CA ARG A 108 20.60 14.51 -2.50
C ARG A 108 21.25 15.00 -3.80
N PRO A 109 21.68 14.09 -4.70
CA PRO A 109 22.09 14.48 -6.04
C PRO A 109 20.92 15.14 -6.80
N VAL A 110 21.26 16.20 -7.53
CA VAL A 110 20.30 16.96 -8.34
C VAL A 110 20.79 16.97 -9.78
N VAL A 111 19.87 16.73 -10.71
CA VAL A 111 20.10 16.88 -12.14
C VAL A 111 19.20 17.99 -12.68
N ILE A 112 19.82 18.94 -13.36
CA ILE A 112 19.14 19.96 -14.18
C ILE A 112 18.77 19.28 -15.49
N GLY A 113 17.51 18.86 -15.59
CA GLY A 113 17.01 18.02 -16.67
C GLY A 113 16.79 18.79 -17.96
N ASP A 114 17.23 18.19 -19.05
CA ASP A 114 16.97 18.64 -20.42
C ASP A 114 15.78 17.86 -21.03
N SER A 115 15.67 16.56 -20.73
CA SER A 115 14.57 15.70 -21.18
C SER A 115 14.24 14.58 -20.19
N MET A 116 13.00 14.09 -20.22
CA MET A 116 12.58 12.89 -19.49
C MET A 116 11.52 12.13 -20.28
N GLN A 117 11.61 10.80 -20.27
CA GLN A 117 10.73 9.91 -21.03
C GLN A 117 10.41 8.67 -20.23
N ILE A 118 9.30 8.00 -20.59
CA ILE A 118 8.99 6.67 -20.07
C ILE A 118 10.03 5.66 -20.59
N ASP A 119 10.61 4.91 -19.66
CA ASP A 119 11.42 3.75 -19.98
C ASP A 119 10.50 2.59 -20.39
N SER A 120 10.22 2.50 -21.68
CA SER A 120 9.31 1.49 -22.23
C SER A 120 9.75 0.06 -21.91
N ILE A 121 11.06 -0.21 -21.86
CA ILE A 121 11.61 -1.54 -21.58
C ILE A 121 11.31 -1.94 -20.13
N VAL A 122 11.60 -1.06 -19.17
CA VAL A 122 11.36 -1.35 -17.76
C VAL A 122 9.87 -1.34 -17.45
N SER A 123 9.11 -0.41 -18.03
CA SER A 123 7.66 -0.34 -17.88
C SER A 123 6.96 -1.64 -18.33
N GLN A 124 7.29 -2.14 -19.53
CA GLN A 124 6.76 -3.42 -20.02
C GLN A 124 7.12 -4.60 -19.10
N ARG A 125 8.36 -4.65 -18.61
CA ARG A 125 8.79 -5.71 -17.67
C ARG A 125 8.01 -5.66 -16.36
N ILE A 126 7.74 -4.47 -15.83
CA ILE A 126 6.95 -4.29 -14.62
C ILE A 126 5.50 -4.73 -14.85
N GLN A 127 4.90 -4.36 -15.98
CA GLN A 127 3.55 -4.78 -16.34
C GLN A 127 3.43 -6.30 -16.43
N LEU A 128 4.33 -6.95 -17.18
CA LEU A 128 4.36 -8.42 -17.30
C LEU A 128 4.57 -9.10 -15.93
N ALA A 129 5.43 -8.56 -15.08
CA ALA A 129 5.64 -9.10 -13.74
C ALA A 129 4.40 -8.95 -12.84
N ARG A 130 3.65 -7.84 -12.96
CA ARG A 130 2.39 -7.64 -12.23
C ARG A 130 1.30 -8.59 -12.72
N GLU A 131 1.20 -8.82 -14.02
CA GLU A 131 0.25 -9.77 -14.62
C GLU A 131 0.53 -11.20 -14.15
N ARG A 132 1.79 -11.64 -14.16
CA ARG A 132 2.19 -12.95 -13.64
C ARG A 132 1.82 -13.12 -12.18
N LYS A 133 2.14 -12.12 -11.33
CA LYS A 133 1.75 -12.15 -9.91
C LYS A 133 0.23 -12.22 -9.72
N ARG A 134 -0.55 -11.59 -10.60
CA ARG A 134 -2.01 -11.67 -10.57
C ARG A 134 -2.49 -13.09 -10.93
N GLN A 135 -1.93 -13.68 -11.99
CA GLN A 135 -2.24 -15.06 -12.38
C GLN A 135 -1.87 -16.06 -11.29
N ASP A 136 -0.68 -15.93 -10.68
CA ASP A 136 -0.25 -16.81 -9.58
C ASP A 136 -1.21 -16.72 -8.38
N LYS A 137 -1.70 -15.52 -8.07
CA LYS A 137 -2.69 -15.30 -6.99
C LYS A 137 -4.06 -15.90 -7.35
N GLU A 138 -4.50 -15.76 -8.59
CA GLU A 138 -5.75 -16.34 -9.08
C GLU A 138 -5.68 -17.87 -9.08
N GLN A 139 -4.56 -18.46 -9.52
CA GLN A 139 -4.33 -19.91 -9.45
C GLN A 139 -4.27 -20.41 -8.01
N ALA A 140 -3.56 -19.71 -7.11
CA ALA A 140 -3.52 -20.07 -5.69
C ALA A 140 -4.91 -19.98 -5.04
N GLY A 141 -5.72 -18.99 -5.42
CA GLY A 141 -7.12 -18.87 -4.99
C GLY A 141 -8.01 -19.98 -5.54
N ALA A 142 -7.85 -20.35 -6.81
CA ALA A 142 -8.57 -21.44 -7.45
C ALA A 142 -8.20 -22.81 -6.85
N VAL A 143 -6.94 -23.05 -6.48
CA VAL A 143 -6.52 -24.27 -5.77
C VAL A 143 -7.10 -24.32 -4.36
N ALA A 144 -7.17 -23.19 -3.66
CA ALA A 144 -7.81 -23.11 -2.34
C ALA A 144 -9.33 -23.34 -2.40
N ASP A 145 -10.00 -22.94 -3.49
CA ASP A 145 -11.43 -23.18 -3.73
C ASP A 145 -11.72 -24.61 -4.22
N ALA A 146 -10.85 -25.17 -5.08
CA ALA A 146 -10.95 -26.56 -5.52
C ALA A 146 -10.68 -27.59 -4.40
N GLY A 147 -9.91 -27.22 -3.37
CA GLY A 147 -9.77 -28.01 -2.14
C GLY A 147 -10.98 -27.91 -1.20
N ARG A 148 -11.97 -27.08 -1.53
CA ARG A 148 -13.27 -26.97 -0.84
C ARG A 148 -14.36 -27.79 -1.50
N THR A 149 -14.14 -28.21 -2.74
CA THR A 149 -15.04 -29.09 -3.50
C THR A 149 -14.54 -30.53 -3.44
N ASP A 150 -14.49 -31.11 -2.25
CA ASP A 150 -14.58 -32.56 -2.14
C ASP A 150 -16.01 -32.95 -2.53
N PRO A 151 -16.23 -33.85 -3.51
CA PRO A 151 -17.57 -34.23 -4.01
C PRO A 151 -18.40 -35.06 -3.02
N TRP A 152 -18.03 -35.06 -1.73
CA TRP A 152 -18.69 -35.80 -0.65
C TRP A 152 -19.16 -34.92 0.50
N THR A 153 -19.32 -33.61 0.28
CA THR A 153 -19.84 -32.69 1.29
C THR A 153 -20.82 -31.64 0.75
N ASP A 154 -21.60 -31.98 -0.27
CA ASP A 154 -22.78 -31.18 -0.66
C ASP A 154 -24.06 -32.01 -0.42
N GLN A 155 -24.47 -32.02 0.84
CA GLN A 155 -25.86 -32.31 1.18
C GLN A 155 -26.34 -31.22 2.14
N VAL A 156 -26.66 -30.08 1.55
CA VAL A 156 -27.41 -29.02 2.23
C VAL A 156 -28.86 -29.49 2.31
N ASP A 157 -29.25 -30.11 3.43
CA ASP A 157 -30.64 -30.05 3.86
C ASP A 157 -30.81 -28.79 4.72
N ALA A 158 -31.53 -27.83 4.14
CA ALA A 158 -31.87 -26.58 4.75
C ALA A 158 -33.02 -26.79 5.74
N SER A 159 -32.70 -27.03 7.01
CA SER A 159 -33.40 -26.45 8.18
C SER A 159 -33.02 -27.17 9.47
N ARG A 160 -32.86 -26.38 10.54
CA ARG A 160 -32.62 -26.79 11.94
C ARG A 160 -31.18 -27.18 12.26
N GLY A 161 -30.52 -26.30 13.02
CA GLY A 161 -29.21 -26.54 13.63
C GLY A 161 -29.28 -27.63 14.70
N GLU A 162 -29.34 -28.88 14.26
CA GLU A 162 -29.29 -30.06 15.11
C GLU A 162 -27.93 -30.74 14.90
N TYR A 163 -27.15 -30.84 15.98
CA TYR A 163 -25.84 -31.48 15.95
C TYR A 163 -26.04 -33.01 15.87
N VAL A 164 -25.78 -33.60 14.70
CA VAL A 164 -25.79 -35.05 14.53
C VAL A 164 -24.37 -35.56 14.81
N GLY A 165 -24.20 -36.19 15.97
CA GLY A 165 -22.96 -36.82 16.36
C GLY A 165 -22.51 -37.88 15.36
N ASP A 166 -21.20 -38.00 15.21
CA ASP A 166 -20.43 -38.87 14.31
C ASP A 166 -20.59 -40.39 14.59
N GLY A 167 -21.55 -40.80 15.43
CA GLY A 167 -21.83 -42.21 15.73
C GLY A 167 -20.72 -42.96 16.46
N VAL A 168 -19.61 -42.28 16.79
CA VAL A 168 -18.50 -42.84 17.57
C VAL A 168 -18.73 -42.53 19.04
N PRO A 169 -18.90 -43.54 19.91
CA PRO A 169 -19.04 -43.30 21.35
C PRO A 169 -17.72 -42.74 21.89
N ARG A 170 -17.74 -41.47 22.31
CA ARG A 170 -16.57 -40.84 22.97
C ARG A 170 -16.52 -41.29 24.42
N THR A 171 -15.60 -42.19 24.72
CA THR A 171 -15.25 -42.60 26.08
C THR A 171 -14.15 -41.69 26.64
N PHE A 172 -14.27 -41.26 27.89
CA PHE A 172 -13.14 -40.70 28.66
C PHE A 172 -12.73 -41.76 29.69
N ASN A 173 -11.52 -42.30 29.59
CA ASN A 173 -11.03 -43.44 30.39
C ASN A 173 -11.85 -44.75 30.28
N GLY A 174 -12.56 -44.98 29.17
CA GLY A 174 -13.17 -46.27 28.85
C GLY A 174 -14.61 -46.49 29.32
N GLU A 175 -15.26 -45.52 29.95
CA GLU A 175 -16.68 -45.59 30.34
C GLU A 175 -17.54 -44.66 29.44
N PRO A 176 -18.77 -45.08 29.06
CA PRO A 176 -19.71 -44.25 28.30
C PRO A 176 -20.26 -43.09 29.15
N PHE A 177 -20.48 -41.93 28.53
CA PHE A 177 -20.99 -40.73 29.19
C PHE A 177 -22.50 -40.85 29.48
N GLU A 178 -22.88 -40.79 30.75
CA GLU A 178 -24.27 -40.53 31.15
C GLU A 178 -24.52 -39.01 31.18
N PRO A 179 -25.49 -38.48 30.41
CA PRO A 179 -25.78 -37.05 30.47
C PRO A 179 -26.35 -36.70 31.84
N LEU A 180 -25.66 -35.82 32.57
CA LEU A 180 -26.16 -35.25 33.82
C LEU A 180 -27.53 -34.59 33.58
N SER A 181 -28.53 -35.09 34.32
CA SER A 181 -29.86 -34.49 34.48
C SER A 181 -29.74 -33.04 34.94
N GLY A 182 -29.91 -32.08 34.03
CA GLY A 182 -29.87 -30.66 34.40
C GLY A 182 -30.14 -29.62 33.30
N TYR A 183 -30.34 -30.00 32.04
CA TYR A 183 -30.70 -29.03 30.99
C TYR A 183 -32.21 -28.97 30.77
N PRO A 184 -32.82 -27.77 30.71
CA PRO A 184 -34.26 -27.62 30.49
C PRO A 184 -34.66 -28.10 29.10
N THR A 185 -35.72 -28.90 29.03
CA THR A 185 -36.33 -29.36 27.77
C THR A 185 -36.95 -28.17 27.03
N PRO A 186 -36.60 -27.91 25.76
CA PRO A 186 -37.21 -26.83 24.99
C PRO A 186 -38.70 -27.16 24.71
N GLY A 187 -39.63 -26.42 25.31
CA GLY A 187 -41.07 -26.57 25.03
C GLY A 187 -42.06 -26.19 26.13
N ALA A 188 -41.62 -25.92 27.37
CA ALA A 188 -42.51 -25.43 28.42
C ALA A 188 -42.60 -23.89 28.39
N ALA A 189 -43.77 -23.35 28.04
CA ALA A 189 -44.05 -21.92 28.13
C ALA A 189 -44.02 -21.44 29.61
N PRO A 190 -43.42 -20.28 29.92
CA PRO A 190 -43.47 -19.74 31.28
C PRO A 190 -44.88 -19.22 31.61
N ALA A 191 -45.36 -19.53 32.82
CA ALA A 191 -46.60 -18.99 33.37
C ALA A 191 -46.47 -17.47 33.65
N PRO A 192 -47.56 -16.69 33.56
CA PRO A 192 -47.51 -15.23 33.71
C PRO A 192 -47.42 -14.81 35.18
N ALA A 193 -46.62 -13.77 35.45
CA ALA A 193 -46.66 -13.01 36.71
C ALA A 193 -46.96 -11.54 36.42
N ASP A 194 -47.97 -11.00 37.12
CA ASP A 194 -48.54 -9.64 37.06
C ASP A 194 -47.92 -8.73 38.18
N PRO A 195 -48.23 -7.43 38.32
CA PRO A 195 -47.34 -6.31 37.99
C PRO A 195 -46.97 -5.40 39.19
N ALA A 196 -45.83 -4.70 39.14
CA ALA A 196 -45.61 -3.51 39.98
C ALA A 196 -44.69 -2.47 39.31
N ALA A 197 -45.11 -1.21 39.45
CA ALA A 197 -44.78 0.07 38.80
C ALA A 197 -43.30 0.57 38.84
N PRO A 198 -42.97 1.68 38.11
CA PRO A 198 -41.66 1.93 37.48
C PRO A 198 -40.80 3.00 38.19
N ASP A 199 -39.48 2.96 37.99
CA ASP A 199 -38.58 4.07 38.35
C ASP A 199 -37.69 4.55 37.17
N PHE A 200 -38.10 5.72 36.68
CA PHE A 200 -37.40 6.85 36.06
C PHE A 200 -36.01 6.70 35.39
N LEU A 201 -36.04 6.95 34.07
CA LEU A 201 -35.19 7.86 33.28
C LEU A 201 -33.98 8.51 33.97
N SER A 202 -32.79 8.36 33.37
CA SER A 202 -31.81 9.45 33.26
C SER A 202 -31.02 9.37 31.96
N ALA A 203 -30.91 10.53 31.32
CA ALA A 203 -30.55 10.85 29.94
C ALA A 203 -29.03 10.84 29.66
N PRO A 204 -28.60 10.89 28.38
CA PRO A 204 -27.19 10.85 27.99
C PRO A 204 -26.46 12.19 28.28
N SER A 205 -25.21 12.11 28.73
CA SER A 205 -24.37 13.28 28.99
C SER A 205 -23.77 13.86 27.70
N ASP A 206 -24.14 15.11 27.43
CA ASP A 206 -23.73 15.96 26.31
C ASP A 206 -22.30 16.51 26.40
N PHE A 207 -21.74 16.76 25.22
CA PHE A 207 -20.53 17.55 24.93
C PHE A 207 -20.62 18.96 25.52
N THR A 208 -19.55 19.44 26.16
CA THR A 208 -19.32 20.89 26.32
C THR A 208 -17.98 21.31 25.74
N THR A 209 -18.05 22.28 24.84
CA THR A 209 -16.97 23.11 24.33
C THR A 209 -16.47 24.02 25.46
N GLY A 210 -15.16 24.07 25.68
CA GLY A 210 -14.51 25.02 26.58
C GLY A 210 -13.36 25.71 25.86
N ASN A 211 -13.63 26.92 25.36
CA ASN A 211 -12.63 27.87 24.90
C ASN A 211 -12.44 28.94 26.00
N ALA A 212 -11.27 29.60 25.97
CA ALA A 212 -10.76 30.65 26.86
C ALA A 212 -9.91 30.12 28.04
N ARG A 213 -8.72 30.66 28.32
CA ARG A 213 -8.16 31.98 27.98
C ARG A 213 -6.63 31.94 28.05
#